data_AF-A0A7C3UIB8-F1
#
_entry.id   AF-A0A7C3UIB8-F1
#
_cell.length_a   1.000
_cell.length_b   1.000
_cell.length_c   1.000
_cell.angle_alpha   90.00
_cell.angle_beta   90.00
_cell.angle_gamma   90.00
#
_symmetry.space_group_name_H-M   'P 1'
#
loop_
_entity.id
_entity.type
_entity.pdbx_description
1 polymer ?
#
loop_
_entity_poly.entity_id
_entity_poly.type
_entity_poly.pdbx_seq_one_letter_code
_entity_poly.pdbx_strand_id
1 'polypeptide(L)'
;MKKGTLALLLVVSIISGLVGGITSKFIFDGKSAIAQEETSIQAQDFRLVSKDGKVKAALSISPDTGEPFLIINGKDEKYRLMLNLDRDSPQIILRDDKAQTRLVIGTTEITNRLKGTIERRPESSLVMFNKDGKLIWSAP
;
A
#
# COMPACT_ATOMS: atom_id res chain seq x y z
N MET A 1 33.58 -67.04 -14.92
CA MET A 1 32.34 -66.65 -14.21
C MET A 1 31.27 -67.71 -14.43
N LYS A 2 30.61 -68.18 -13.37
CA LYS A 2 29.49 -69.15 -13.50
C LYS A 2 28.26 -68.39 -14.03
N LYS A 3 27.51 -68.98 -14.97
CA LYS A 3 26.32 -68.35 -15.60
C LYS A 3 25.31 -67.80 -14.60
N GLY A 4 25.19 -68.42 -13.42
CA GLY A 4 24.33 -67.95 -12.32
C GLY A 4 24.75 -66.61 -11.69
N THR A 5 26.04 -66.27 -11.69
CA THR A 5 26.53 -64.99 -11.16
C THR A 5 26.14 -63.82 -12.07
N LEU A 6 26.16 -64.02 -13.39
CA LEU A 6 25.73 -63.02 -14.37
C LEU A 6 24.21 -62.77 -14.31
N ALA A 7 23.41 -63.84 -14.19
CA ALA A 7 21.97 -63.72 -14.04
C ALA A 7 21.59 -62.98 -12.75
N LEU A 8 22.28 -63.26 -11.64
CA LEU A 8 22.06 -62.58 -10.36
C LEU A 8 22.37 -61.08 -10.44
N LEU A 9 23.49 -60.70 -11.07
CA LEU A 9 23.86 -59.30 -11.23
C LEU A 9 22.86 -58.53 -12.11
N LEU A 10 22.34 -59.17 -13.16
CA LEU A 10 21.29 -58.58 -14.00
C LEU A 10 20.01 -58.32 -13.21
N VAL A 11 19.55 -59.29 -12.42
CA VAL A 11 18.34 -59.12 -11.59
C VAL A 11 18.51 -58.00 -10.56
N VAL A 12 19.66 -57.95 -9.88
CA VAL A 12 19.96 -56.90 -8.90
C VAL A 12 20.01 -55.52 -9.55
N SER A 13 20.59 -55.41 -10.75
CA SER A 13 20.67 -54.13 -11.47
C SER A 13 19.29 -53.59 -11.88
N ILE A 14 18.37 -54.46 -12.29
CA ILE A 14 17.01 -54.07 -12.69
C ILE A 14 16.21 -53.58 -11.48
N ILE A 15 16.26 -54.33 -10.37
CA ILE A 15 15.56 -53.94 -9.13
C ILE A 15 16.10 -52.62 -8.59
N SER A 16 17.42 -52.43 -8.59
CA SER A 16 18.05 -51.20 -8.13
C SER A 16 17.66 -50.00 -8.99
N GLY A 17 17.58 -50.17 -10.32
CA GLY A 17 17.12 -49.13 -11.24
C GLY A 17 15.65 -48.74 -11.03
N LEU A 18 14.76 -49.71 -10.79
CA LEU A 18 13.35 -49.46 -10.49
C LEU A 18 13.15 -48.71 -9.16
N VAL A 19 13.84 -49.14 -8.10
CA VAL A 19 13.78 -48.47 -6.79
C VAL A 19 14.37 -47.06 -6.87
N GLY A 20 15.48 -46.87 -7.58
CA GLY A 20 16.06 -45.55 -7.81
C GLY A 20 15.14 -44.63 -8.61
N GLY A 21 14.48 -45.16 -9.65
CA GLY A 21 13.53 -44.40 -10.47
C GLY A 21 12.30 -43.92 -9.69
N ILE A 22 11.70 -44.80 -8.86
CA ILE A 22 10.51 -44.45 -8.06
C ILE A 22 10.87 -43.44 -6.97
N THR A 23 12.01 -43.60 -6.30
CA THR A 23 12.45 -42.67 -5.24
C THR A 23 12.87 -41.32 -5.78
N SER A 24 13.39 -41.25 -7.02
CA SER A 24 13.77 -39.98 -7.65
C SER A 24 12.60 -39.00 -7.79
N LYS A 25 11.39 -39.50 -8.06
CA LYS A 25 10.19 -38.65 -8.14
C LYS A 25 9.85 -37.97 -6.81
N PHE A 26 10.06 -38.63 -5.68
CA PHE A 26 9.76 -38.01 -4.37
C PHE A 26 10.82 -36.98 -3.92
N ILE A 27 12.04 -37.06 -4.46
CA ILE A 27 13.16 -36.17 -4.11
C ILE A 27 13.28 -35.00 -5.09
N PHE A 28 13.00 -35.22 -6.38
CA PHE A 28 13.20 -34.24 -7.45
C PHE A 28 11.92 -33.66 -8.04
N ASP A 29 10.73 -34.16 -7.69
CA ASP A 29 9.45 -33.47 -7.95
C ASP A 29 9.24 -32.38 -6.89
N GLY A 30 10.31 -31.61 -6.65
CA GLY A 30 10.25 -30.34 -5.96
C GLY A 30 9.27 -29.50 -6.74
N LYS A 31 8.15 -29.18 -6.10
CA LYS A 31 7.07 -28.35 -6.66
C LYS A 31 7.72 -27.27 -7.50
N SER A 32 7.67 -27.41 -8.82
CA SER A 32 7.98 -26.28 -9.69
C SER A 32 6.88 -25.28 -9.38
N ALA A 33 7.19 -24.30 -8.54
CA ALA A 33 6.35 -23.14 -8.38
C ALA A 33 6.36 -22.49 -9.76
N ILE A 34 5.31 -22.72 -10.53
CA ILE A 34 4.98 -21.84 -11.65
C ILE A 34 4.77 -20.49 -10.96
N ALA A 35 5.78 -19.61 -11.04
CA ALA A 35 5.69 -18.26 -10.52
C ALA A 35 4.52 -17.59 -11.25
N GLN A 36 3.41 -17.44 -10.54
CA GLN A 36 2.32 -16.60 -10.96
C GLN A 36 2.89 -15.19 -11.03
N GLU A 37 2.83 -14.53 -12.19
CA GLU A 37 3.28 -13.13 -12.33
C GLU A 37 2.44 -12.24 -11.39
N GLU A 38 2.88 -12.11 -10.15
CA GLU A 38 2.37 -11.09 -9.24
C GLU A 38 3.04 -9.77 -9.62
N THR A 39 2.33 -8.94 -10.40
CA THR A 39 2.72 -7.56 -10.71
C THR A 39 2.38 -6.61 -9.57
N SER A 40 2.57 -7.04 -8.31
CA SER A 40 2.32 -6.21 -7.14
C SER A 40 3.63 -5.73 -6.53
N ILE A 41 3.71 -4.42 -6.25
CA ILE A 41 4.78 -3.86 -5.42
C ILE A 41 4.19 -3.60 -4.05
N GLN A 42 4.71 -4.28 -3.03
CA GLN A 42 4.33 -4.07 -1.64
C GLN A 42 5.39 -3.22 -0.95
N ALA A 43 4.99 -2.09 -0.37
CA ALA A 43 5.85 -1.24 0.43
C ALA A 43 5.01 -0.49 1.47
N GLN A 44 5.66 -0.07 2.56
CA GLN A 44 5.06 0.82 3.54
C GLN A 44 5.12 2.29 3.11
N ASP A 45 5.94 2.60 2.11
CA ASP A 45 6.20 3.97 1.67
C ASP A 45 6.63 4.00 0.20
N PHE A 46 5.88 4.75 -0.60
CA PHE A 46 6.20 5.09 -1.98
C PHE A 46 6.39 6.59 -2.09
N ARG A 47 7.59 7.04 -2.47
CA ARG A 47 7.91 8.47 -2.59
C ARG A 47 8.30 8.84 -4.02
N LEU A 48 7.67 9.87 -4.56
CA LEU A 48 8.16 10.58 -5.73
C LEU A 48 9.15 11.66 -5.27
N VAL A 49 10.42 11.52 -5.66
CA VAL A 49 11.51 12.41 -5.24
C VAL A 49 12.05 13.17 -6.44
N SER A 50 12.22 14.48 -6.33
CA SER A 50 12.83 15.30 -7.38
C SER A 50 14.36 15.18 -7.40
N LYS A 51 15.00 15.67 -8.47
CA LYS A 51 16.46 15.60 -8.66
C LYS A 51 17.28 16.23 -7.51
N ASP A 52 16.72 17.20 -6.82
CA ASP A 52 17.30 17.88 -5.66
C ASP A 52 17.02 17.16 -4.32
N GLY A 53 16.43 15.97 -4.35
CA GLY A 53 16.16 15.14 -3.18
C GLY A 53 14.85 15.45 -2.45
N LYS A 54 14.04 16.41 -2.92
CA LYS A 54 12.77 16.78 -2.25
C LYS A 54 11.64 15.80 -2.58
N VAL A 55 10.85 15.43 -1.58
CA VAL A 55 9.66 14.59 -1.78
C VAL A 55 8.52 15.44 -2.37
N LYS A 56 8.04 15.07 -3.56
CA LYS A 56 6.94 15.74 -4.29
C LYS A 56 5.59 15.07 -4.10
N ALA A 57 5.57 13.77 -3.86
CA ALA A 57 4.37 13.03 -3.49
C ALA A 57 4.76 11.80 -2.67
N ALA A 58 3.85 11.33 -1.83
CA ALA A 58 4.03 10.08 -1.11
C ALA A 58 2.71 9.32 -0.97
N LEU A 59 2.76 8.00 -1.02
CA LEU A 59 1.73 7.08 -0.57
C LEU A 59 2.34 6.25 0.57
N SER A 60 1.88 6.48 1.80
CA SER A 60 2.50 5.87 2.98
C SER A 60 1.51 5.72 4.13
N ILE A 61 2.00 5.19 5.24
CA ILE A 61 1.27 5.01 6.49
C ILE A 61 1.73 6.07 7.49
N SER A 62 0.79 6.77 8.11
CA SER A 62 1.06 7.73 9.17
C SER A 62 1.70 7.00 10.36
N PRO A 63 2.90 7.40 10.82
CA PRO A 63 3.52 6.76 11.98
C PRO A 63 2.74 7.03 13.27
N ASP A 64 1.97 8.13 13.32
CA ASP A 64 1.24 8.56 14.50
C ASP A 64 -0.12 7.86 14.63
N THR A 65 -0.83 7.68 13.50
CA THR A 65 -2.20 7.13 13.50
C THR A 65 -2.30 5.73 12.92
N GLY A 66 -1.30 5.26 12.17
CA GLY A 66 -1.36 4.01 11.41
C GLY A 66 -2.26 4.08 10.17
N GLU A 67 -2.83 5.26 9.86
CA GLU A 67 -3.75 5.43 8.73
C GLU A 67 -2.99 5.68 7.42
N PRO A 68 -3.48 5.16 6.29
CA PRO A 68 -2.88 5.43 4.99
C PRO A 68 -3.15 6.87 4.56
N PHE A 69 -2.17 7.46 3.88
CA PHE A 69 -2.31 8.76 3.24
C PHE A 69 -1.60 8.82 1.90
N LEU A 70 -2.13 9.66 1.01
CA LEU A 70 -1.48 10.15 -0.18
C LEU A 70 -1.34 11.67 -0.10
N ILE A 71 -0.14 12.20 -0.30
CA ILE A 71 0.12 13.64 -0.33
C ILE A 71 0.75 14.07 -1.64
N ILE A 72 0.49 15.31 -2.01
CA ILE A 72 1.26 16.05 -3.03
C ILE A 72 1.81 17.31 -2.37
N ASN A 73 3.13 17.48 -2.44
CA ASN A 73 3.84 18.58 -1.80
C ASN A 73 4.02 19.79 -2.74
N GLY A 74 3.92 20.98 -2.15
CA GLY A 74 4.30 22.23 -2.77
C GLY A 74 5.82 22.40 -2.86
N LYS A 75 6.26 23.55 -3.38
CA LYS A 75 7.69 23.91 -3.45
C LYS A 75 8.33 24.09 -2.07
N ASP A 76 7.51 24.42 -1.08
CA ASP A 76 7.86 24.61 0.33
C ASP A 76 7.83 23.32 1.17
N GLU A 77 7.68 22.15 0.51
CA GLU A 77 7.63 20.82 1.14
C GLU A 77 6.45 20.61 2.08
N LYS A 78 5.48 21.54 2.08
CA LYS A 78 4.18 21.35 2.73
C LYS A 78 3.20 20.77 1.72
N TYR A 79 2.35 19.86 2.17
CA TYR A 79 1.34 19.30 1.28
C TYR A 79 0.33 20.36 0.81
N ARG A 80 -0.04 20.27 -0.46
CA ARG A 80 -1.09 21.06 -1.13
C ARG A 80 -2.34 20.24 -1.37
N LEU A 81 -2.19 18.93 -1.48
CA LEU A 81 -3.26 17.95 -1.50
C LEU A 81 -2.93 16.84 -0.51
N MET A 82 -3.92 16.39 0.24
CA MET A 82 -3.86 15.17 1.04
C MET A 82 -5.14 14.38 0.82
N LEU A 83 -5.01 13.07 0.59
CA LEU A 83 -6.08 12.08 0.65
C LEU A 83 -5.72 11.13 1.80
N ASN A 84 -6.55 11.04 2.83
CA ASN A 84 -6.27 10.22 4.00
C ASN A 84 -7.55 9.79 4.71
N LEU A 85 -7.38 9.00 5.76
CA LEU A 85 -8.40 8.79 6.78
C LEU A 85 -8.18 9.76 7.94
N ASP A 86 -9.27 10.22 8.55
CA ASP A 86 -9.31 10.83 9.87
C ASP A 86 -10.28 10.06 10.75
N ARG A 87 -9.73 9.26 11.67
CA ARG A 87 -10.50 8.33 12.50
C ARG A 87 -11.34 7.40 11.63
N ASP A 88 -10.71 6.77 10.64
CA ASP A 88 -11.33 5.87 9.66
C ASP A 88 -12.34 6.53 8.69
N SER A 89 -12.60 7.85 8.80
CA SER A 89 -13.42 8.58 7.83
C SER A 89 -12.56 9.13 6.68
N PRO A 90 -12.91 8.92 5.40
CA PRO A 90 -12.15 9.43 4.27
C PRO A 90 -12.25 10.96 4.15
N GLN A 91 -11.13 11.59 3.77
CA GLN A 91 -11.09 13.01 3.43
C GLN A 91 -10.06 13.34 2.34
N ILE A 92 -10.36 14.38 1.56
CA ILE A 92 -9.46 15.07 0.64
C ILE A 92 -9.32 16.51 1.10
N ILE A 93 -8.10 16.95 1.39
CA ILE A 93 -7.79 18.31 1.84
C ILE A 93 -6.98 19.03 0.77
N LEU A 94 -7.44 20.21 0.35
CA LEU A 94 -6.65 21.13 -0.48
C LEU A 94 -6.18 22.33 0.34
N ARG A 95 -4.90 22.67 0.20
CA ARG A 95 -4.26 23.80 0.88
C ARG A 95 -3.66 24.79 -0.11
N ASP A 96 -3.68 26.07 0.25
CA ASP A 96 -2.99 27.12 -0.51
C ASP A 96 -1.48 27.16 -0.23
N ASP A 97 -0.81 28.17 -0.79
CA ASP A 97 0.62 28.36 -0.67
C ASP A 97 1.11 28.69 0.75
N LYS A 98 0.19 29.13 1.62
CA LYS A 98 0.45 29.38 3.04
C LYS A 98 0.11 28.18 3.91
N ALA A 99 -0.19 27.03 3.30
CA ALA A 99 -0.68 25.83 3.95
C ALA A 99 -2.04 26.01 4.66
N GLN A 100 -2.81 27.03 4.27
CA GLN A 100 -4.17 27.21 4.77
C GLN A 100 -5.12 26.28 4.00
N THR A 101 -5.91 25.48 4.73
CA THR A 101 -6.97 24.65 4.13
C THR A 101 -7.98 25.52 3.40
N ARG A 102 -8.27 25.18 2.14
CA ARG A 102 -9.20 25.90 1.24
C ARG A 102 -10.43 25.10 0.89
N LEU A 103 -10.28 23.78 0.81
CA LEU A 103 -11.34 22.84 0.53
C LEU A 103 -11.10 21.56 1.31
N VAL A 104 -12.18 20.99 1.85
CA VAL A 104 -12.24 19.60 2.28
C VAL A 104 -13.41 18.91 1.59
N ILE A 105 -13.16 17.73 1.00
CA ILE A 105 -14.19 16.76 0.64
C ILE A 105 -14.07 15.64 1.67
N GLY A 106 -15.16 15.23 2.31
CA GLY A 106 -15.08 14.28 3.42
C GLY A 106 -15.31 14.91 4.77
N THR A 107 -14.91 14.15 5.78
CA THR A 107 -15.07 14.53 7.18
C THR A 107 -14.10 15.64 7.59
N THR A 108 -14.58 16.65 8.31
CA THR A 108 -13.75 17.72 8.85
C THR A 108 -14.43 18.38 10.05
N GLU A 109 -13.66 19.09 10.87
CA GLU A 109 -14.19 19.85 11.99
C GLU A 109 -14.27 21.34 11.64
N ILE A 110 -15.46 21.92 11.81
CA ILE A 110 -15.70 23.35 11.59
C ILE A 110 -16.14 24.02 12.90
N THR A 111 -15.71 25.26 13.13
CA THR A 111 -16.22 26.05 14.25
C THR A 111 -17.57 26.67 13.89
N ASN A 112 -18.62 26.28 14.63
CA ASN A 112 -19.91 26.95 14.60
C ASN A 112 -19.83 28.25 15.40
N ARG A 113 -19.70 29.38 14.70
CA ARG A 113 -19.53 30.70 15.34
C ARG A 113 -20.73 31.18 16.14
N LEU A 114 -21.94 30.73 15.80
CA LEU A 114 -23.15 31.12 16.50
C LEU A 114 -23.23 30.45 17.88
N LYS A 115 -22.76 29.19 17.96
CA LYS A 115 -22.82 28.39 19.18
C LYS A 115 -21.49 28.37 19.96
N GLY A 116 -20.40 28.81 19.35
CA GLY A 116 -19.05 28.69 19.92
C GLY A 116 -18.56 27.23 20.03
N THR A 117 -19.16 26.31 19.26
CA THR A 117 -18.87 24.88 19.33
C THR A 117 -18.10 24.40 18.10
N ILE A 118 -17.40 23.28 18.22
CA ILE A 118 -16.84 22.54 17.08
C ILE A 118 -17.89 21.53 16.60
N GLU A 119 -18.11 21.48 15.30
CA GLU A 119 -19.03 20.55 14.63
C GLU A 119 -18.23 19.67 13.66
N ARG A 120 -18.34 18.35 13.81
CA ARG A 120 -17.77 17.38 12.86
C ARG A 120 -18.74 17.17 11.71
N ARG A 121 -18.25 17.37 10.49
CA ARG A 121 -19.01 17.17 9.25
C ARG A 121 -18.98 15.69 8.84
N PRO A 122 -20.09 15.16 8.27
CA PRO A 122 -20.13 13.76 7.82
C PRO A 122 -19.22 13.52 6.61
N GLU A 123 -18.94 12.25 6.29
CA GLU A 123 -18.10 11.81 5.17
C GLU A 123 -18.58 12.35 3.82
N SER A 124 -19.87 12.58 3.68
CA SER A 124 -20.44 13.09 2.43
C SER A 124 -20.31 14.60 2.27
N SER A 125 -19.36 15.27 2.92
CA SER A 125 -19.25 16.75 2.93
C SER A 125 -18.32 17.36 1.91
N LEU A 126 -18.59 18.61 1.56
CA LEU A 126 -17.78 19.53 0.79
C LEU A 126 -17.74 20.86 1.57
N VAL A 127 -16.58 21.28 2.05
CA VAL A 127 -16.40 22.44 2.94
C VAL A 127 -15.35 23.37 2.36
N MET A 128 -15.69 24.65 2.17
CA MET A 128 -14.81 25.66 1.59
C MET A 128 -14.45 26.75 2.60
N PHE A 129 -13.19 27.18 2.57
CA PHE A 129 -12.65 28.22 3.43
C PHE A 129 -12.04 29.38 2.63
N ASN A 130 -12.14 30.59 3.19
CA ASN A 130 -11.43 31.76 2.68
C ASN A 130 -9.92 31.72 3.03
N LYS A 131 -9.19 32.76 2.61
CA LYS A 131 -7.73 32.90 2.85
C LYS A 131 -7.33 33.07 4.31
N ASP A 132 -8.29 33.41 5.17
CA ASP A 132 -8.07 33.57 6.61
C ASP A 132 -8.57 32.32 7.37
N GLY A 133 -8.85 31.21 6.66
CA GLY A 133 -9.36 29.97 7.24
C GLY A 133 -10.82 30.02 7.72
N LYS A 134 -11.58 31.05 7.33
CA LYS A 134 -13.00 31.19 7.69
C LYS A 134 -13.86 30.37 6.73
N LEU A 135 -14.82 29.61 7.27
CA LEU A 135 -15.85 28.93 6.49
C LEU A 135 -16.57 29.93 5.58
N ILE A 136 -16.67 29.63 4.29
CA ILE A 136 -17.43 30.43 3.32
C ILE A 136 -18.60 29.64 2.72
N TRP A 137 -18.51 28.32 2.69
CA TRP A 137 -19.57 27.45 2.19
C TRP A 137 -19.36 26.02 2.68
N SER A 138 -20.45 25.28 2.91
CA SER A 138 -20.42 23.84 3.21
C SER A 138 -21.69 23.15 2.76
N ALA A 139 -21.59 21.89 2.35
CA ALA A 139 -22.70 20.96 2.14
C ALA A 139 -22.25 19.52 2.41
N PRO A 140 -23.17 18.55 2.53
CA PRO A 140 -24.53 18.73 3.00
C PRO A 140 -24.45 19.20 4.44
#